data_AF-A0A3A0A9A7-F1
#
_entry.id   AF-A0A3A0A9A7-F1
#
_cell.length_a   1.000
_cell.length_b   1.000
_cell.length_c   1.000
_cell.angle_alpha   90.00
_cell.angle_beta   90.00
_cell.angle_gamma   90.00
#
_symmetry.space_group_name_H-M   'P 1'
#
loop_
_entity.id
_entity.type
_entity.pdbx_description
1 polymer ?
#
loop_
_entity_poly.entity_id
_entity_poly.type
_entity_poly.pdbx_seq_one_letter_code
_entity_poly.pdbx_strand_id
1 'polypeptide(L)'
;MSTIPTSVTEEQFNAHILPYLSTAKRGFVCQIPLYKVFNYILYRLHTGCQWRQLPIAPDPNDPKKRNQLAGGVLPLSQMERRRESGAGLAGQHSNGTGRP
;
A
#
# COMPACT_ATOMS: atom_id res chain seq x y z
N MET A 1 -8.07 -0.48 38.75
CA MET A 1 -6.99 -0.99 37.88
C MET A 1 -6.69 0.09 36.87
N SER A 2 -5.49 0.67 36.90
CA SER A 2 -5.05 1.60 35.87
C SER A 2 -4.80 0.83 34.58
N THR A 3 -5.61 1.09 33.55
CA THR A 3 -5.41 0.50 32.22
C THR A 3 -4.30 1.25 31.52
N ILE A 4 -3.26 0.54 31.10
CA ILE A 4 -2.19 1.11 30.30
C ILE A 4 -2.78 1.51 28.93
N PRO A 5 -2.56 2.75 28.46
CA PRO A 5 -3.11 3.18 27.19
C PRO A 5 -2.52 2.38 26.02
N THR A 6 -3.38 1.95 25.11
CA THR A 6 -3.01 1.20 23.89
C THR A 6 -2.80 2.12 22.68
N SER A 7 -3.12 3.40 22.82
CA SER A 7 -2.94 4.45 21.83
C SER A 7 -2.86 5.83 22.49
N VAL A 8 -2.10 6.74 21.92
CA VAL A 8 -2.00 8.15 22.34
C VAL A 8 -2.18 9.09 21.15
N THR A 9 -2.76 10.27 21.39
CA THR A 9 -2.81 11.34 20.38
C THR A 9 -1.45 12.02 20.24
N GLU A 10 -1.29 12.83 19.19
CA GLU A 10 -0.06 13.58 18.96
C GLU A 10 0.17 14.61 20.09
N GLU A 11 -0.88 15.28 20.56
CA GLU A 11 -0.81 16.26 21.65
C GLU A 11 -0.39 15.59 22.96
N GLN A 12 -0.99 14.45 23.28
CA GLN A 12 -0.63 13.67 24.47
C GLN A 12 0.82 13.18 24.40
N PHE A 13 1.24 12.71 23.23
CA PHE A 13 2.63 12.30 23.01
C PHE A 13 3.59 13.47 23.20
N ASN A 14 3.29 14.63 22.62
CA ASN A 14 4.13 15.82 22.73
C ASN A 14 4.21 16.35 24.16
N ALA A 15 3.11 16.27 24.93
CA ALA A 15 3.07 16.75 26.30
C ALA A 15 3.74 15.80 27.30
N HIS A 16 3.60 14.48 27.12
CA HIS A 16 3.93 13.50 28.17
C HIS A 16 5.04 12.52 27.82
N ILE A 17 5.42 12.40 26.54
CA ILE A 17 6.37 11.37 26.08
C ILE A 17 7.58 12.00 25.41
N LEU A 18 7.36 12.89 24.44
CA LEU A 18 8.42 13.54 23.66
C LEU A 18 9.50 14.23 24.52
N PRO A 19 9.19 14.95 25.62
CA PRO A 19 10.20 15.64 26.43
C PRO A 19 11.23 14.69 27.06
N TYR A 20 10.88 13.42 27.20
CA TYR A 20 11.72 12.39 27.81
C TYR A 20 12.45 11.54 26.77
N LEU A 21 12.14 11.72 25.47
CA LEU A 21 12.85 11.03 24.40
C LEU A 21 14.13 11.78 24.06
N SER A 22 15.23 11.04 24.00
CA SER A 22 16.47 11.57 23.43
C SER A 22 16.29 11.73 21.92
N THR A 23 16.12 12.97 21.46
CA THR A 23 16.14 13.27 20.04
C THR A 23 17.58 13.27 19.53
N ALA A 24 17.82 12.60 18.40
CA ALA A 24 19.15 12.56 17.81
C ALA A 24 19.59 13.99 17.45
N LYS A 25 20.69 14.46 18.05
CA LYS A 25 21.24 15.81 17.78
C LYS A 25 22.00 15.89 16.45
N ARG A 26 22.37 14.74 15.87
CA ARG A 26 23.09 14.60 14.59
C ARG A 26 22.56 13.37 13.85
N GLY A 27 22.29 13.52 12.56
CA GLY A 27 21.96 12.41 11.66
C GLY A 27 20.52 12.41 11.14
N PHE A 28 20.04 11.21 10.84
CA PHE A 28 18.80 10.92 10.11
C PHE A 28 17.54 11.38 10.85
N VAL A 29 16.71 12.15 10.16
CA VAL A 29 15.37 12.54 10.63
C VAL A 29 14.40 11.40 10.31
N CYS A 30 13.66 10.93 11.31
CA CYS A 30 12.61 9.93 11.09
C CYS A 30 11.57 10.49 10.10
N GLN A 31 11.35 9.78 9.00
CA GLN A 31 10.33 10.13 8.01
C GLN A 31 8.91 9.88 8.55
N ILE A 32 8.77 9.02 9.56
CA ILE A 32 7.53 8.73 10.24
C ILE A 32 7.45 9.60 11.51
N PRO A 33 6.34 10.31 11.75
CA PRO A 33 6.13 11.04 13.01
C PRO A 33 6.30 10.15 14.24
N LEU A 34 7.02 10.63 15.25
CA LEU A 34 7.41 9.82 16.41
C LEU A 34 6.21 9.28 17.20
N TYR A 35 5.10 10.03 17.29
CA TYR A 35 3.88 9.55 17.96
C TYR A 35 3.29 8.29 17.27
N LYS A 36 3.41 8.18 15.94
CA LYS A 36 2.97 6.99 15.21
C LYS A 36 3.88 5.80 15.50
N VAL A 37 5.20 6.03 15.54
CA VAL A 37 6.17 5.00 15.95
C VAL A 37 5.85 4.50 17.35
N PHE A 38 5.58 5.41 18.28
CA PHE A 38 5.20 5.07 19.65
C PHE A 38 3.92 4.24 19.70
N ASN A 39 2.88 4.62 18.95
CA ASN A 39 1.64 3.84 18.85
C ASN A 39 1.86 2.44 18.25
N TYR A 40 2.77 2.26 17.30
CA TYR A 40 3.12 0.91 16.81
C TYR A 40 3.81 0.06 17.89
N ILE A 41 4.63 0.68 18.75
CA ILE A 41 5.23 0.00 19.90
C ILE A 41 4.15 -0.41 20.90
N LEU A 42 3.22 0.50 21.25
CA LEU A 42 2.09 0.17 22.13
C LEU A 42 1.24 -0.96 21.56
N TYR A 43 0.93 -0.92 20.27
CA TYR A 43 0.17 -1.97 19.59
C TYR A 43 0.87 -3.32 19.70
N ARG A 44 2.19 -3.37 19.47
CA ARG A 44 2.98 -4.60 19.63
C ARG A 44 2.94 -5.12 21.06
N LEU A 45 3.10 -4.23 22.05
CA LEU A 45 3.08 -4.62 23.47
C LEU A 45 1.70 -5.12 23.90
N HIS A 46 0.63 -4.54 23.35
CA HIS A 46 -0.74 -4.93 23.65
C HIS A 46 -1.15 -6.25 22.98
N THR A 47 -0.74 -6.47 21.73
CA THR A 47 -1.20 -7.62 20.92
C THR A 47 -0.22 -8.79 20.86
N GLY A 48 1.07 -8.55 21.14
CA GLY A 48 2.13 -9.55 20.99
C GLY A 48 2.45 -9.92 19.53
N CYS A 49 2.00 -9.15 18.54
CA CYS A 49 2.21 -9.46 17.13
C CYS A 49 3.70 -9.45 16.71
N GLN A 50 4.02 -10.13 15.61
CA GLN A 50 5.36 -10.05 15.02
C GLN A 50 5.59 -8.66 14.41
N TRP A 51 6.83 -8.16 14.44
CA TRP A 51 7.19 -6.84 13.90
C TRP A 51 6.79 -6.67 12.43
N ARG A 52 6.90 -7.74 11.62
CA ARG A 52 6.57 -7.73 10.19
C ARG A 52 5.06 -7.62 9.92
N GLN A 53 4.23 -7.87 10.93
CA GLN A 53 2.78 -7.81 10.85
C GLN A 53 2.21 -6.50 11.40
N LEU A 54 3.07 -5.55 11.81
CA LEU A 54 2.59 -4.25 12.27
C LEU A 54 1.82 -3.53 11.16
N PRO A 55 0.68 -2.89 11.47
CA PRO A 55 -0.14 -2.17 10.51
C PRO A 55 0.47 -0.81 10.16
N ILE A 56 1.68 -0.81 9.62
CA ILE A 56 2.41 0.41 9.23
C ILE A 56 1.86 0.90 7.89
N ALA A 57 1.39 2.14 7.85
CA ALA A 57 0.94 2.76 6.60
C ALA A 57 2.09 2.76 5.56
N PRO A 58 1.81 2.38 4.30
CA PRO A 58 2.80 2.45 3.24
C PRO A 58 3.24 3.89 2.99
N ASP A 59 4.50 4.08 2.64
CA ASP A 59 5.03 5.40 2.27
C ASP A 59 4.42 5.84 0.93
N PRO A 60 3.71 6.98 0.86
CA PRO A 60 3.12 7.47 -0.37
C PRO A 60 4.16 7.82 -1.45
N ASN A 61 5.41 8.06 -1.07
CA ASN A 61 6.50 8.39 -1.99
C ASN A 61 7.38 7.19 -2.35
N ASP A 62 7.06 5.97 -1.91
CA ASP A 62 7.82 4.78 -2.26
C ASP A 62 7.67 4.45 -3.76
N PRO A 63 8.74 4.59 -4.57
CA PRO A 63 8.66 4.34 -6.00
C PRO A 63 8.36 2.88 -6.34
N LYS A 64 8.48 1.94 -5.38
CA LYS A 64 8.24 0.51 -5.59
C LYS A 64 6.76 0.08 -5.55
N LYS A 65 5.82 0.99 -5.26
CA LYS A 65 4.37 0.67 -5.20
C LYS A 65 3.47 1.41 -6.19
N ARG A 66 4.03 2.03 -7.23
CA ARG A 66 3.24 2.67 -8.32
C ARG A 66 2.39 1.68 -9.14
N ASN A 67 2.65 0.37 -9.07
CA ASN A 67 2.02 -0.61 -9.96
C ASN A 67 0.81 -1.38 -9.41
N GLN A 68 0.26 -1.04 -8.23
CA GLN A 68 -0.94 -1.73 -7.73
C GLN A 68 -2.27 -1.02 -8.06
N LEU A 69 -2.24 0.22 -8.53
CA LEU A 69 -3.42 0.93 -9.04
C LEU A 69 -3.47 1.04 -10.57
N ALA A 70 -2.41 0.66 -11.28
CA ALA A 70 -2.33 0.66 -12.75
C ALA A 70 -2.47 -0.75 -13.39
N GLY A 71 -2.62 -1.79 -12.56
CA GLY A 71 -2.84 -3.18 -13.00
C GLY A 71 -4.29 -3.65 -12.85
N GLY A 72 -5.24 -2.72 -12.80
CA GLY A 72 -6.66 -3.02 -12.62
C GLY A 72 -7.22 -3.76 -13.82
N VAL A 73 -7.57 -5.04 -13.61
CA VAL A 73 -8.60 -5.78 -14.35
C VAL A 73 -9.70 -4.80 -14.81
N LEU A 74 -9.99 -4.76 -16.11
CA LEU A 74 -11.08 -3.93 -16.63
C LEU A 74 -12.37 -4.29 -15.87
N PRO A 75 -13.18 -3.30 -15.46
CA PRO A 75 -14.47 -3.60 -14.84
C PRO A 75 -15.31 -4.50 -15.76
N LEU A 76 -16.05 -5.44 -15.19
CA LEU A 76 -16.77 -6.49 -15.93
C LEU A 76 -17.66 -5.92 -17.06
N SER A 77 -18.20 -4.72 -16.85
CA SER A 77 -18.97 -3.94 -17.84
C SER A 77 -18.19 -3.52 -19.10
N GLN A 78 -16.86 -3.43 -19.04
CA GLN A 78 -15.99 -3.24 -20.21
C GLN A 78 -15.58 -4.57 -20.86
N MET A 79 -15.54 -5.67 -20.09
CA MET A 79 -15.23 -7.00 -20.64
C MET A 79 -16.39 -7.56 -21.45
N GLU A 80 -17.63 -7.35 -21.01
CA GLU A 80 -18.85 -7.76 -21.72
C GLU A 80 -18.99 -7.07 -23.09
N ARG A 81 -18.62 -5.79 -23.16
CA ARG A 81 -18.60 -5.01 -24.42
C ARG A 81 -17.61 -5.54 -25.46
N ARG A 82 -16.52 -6.18 -25.01
CA ARG A 82 -15.49 -6.79 -25.88
C ARG A 82 -15.91 -8.16 -26.41
N ARG A 83 -16.79 -8.87 -25.69
CA ARG A 83 -17.34 -10.16 -26.12
C ARG A 83 -18.40 -9.99 -27.22
N GLU A 84 -19.11 -8.86 -27.21
CA GLU A 84 -20.17 -8.57 -28.19
C GLU A 84 -19.65 -7.98 -29.52
N SER A 85 -18.46 -7.37 -29.56
CA SER A 85 -17.87 -6.83 -30.79
C SER A 85 -17.01 -7.82 -31.61
N GLY A 86 -17.02 -9.11 -31.24
CA GLY A 86 -16.25 -10.16 -31.92
C GLY A 86 -17.05 -10.97 -32.93
N ALA A 87 -17.64 -10.35 -33.95
CA ALA A 87 -18.25 -11.05 -35.08
C ALA A 87 -17.92 -10.35 -36.40
N GLY A 88 -17.16 -11.05 -37.25
CA GLY A 88 -17.02 -10.75 -38.67
C GLY A 88 -15.72 -10.05 -39.05
N LEU A 89 -14.80 -10.81 -39.65
CA LEU A 89 -14.25 -10.51 -40.98
C LEU A 89 -13.41 -11.71 -41.44
N ALA A 90 -14.01 -12.49 -42.34
CA ALA A 90 -13.33 -13.52 -43.10
C ALA A 90 -12.33 -12.84 -44.07
N GLY A 91 -11.03 -13.03 -43.80
CA GLY A 91 -9.96 -12.66 -44.72
C GLY A 91 -9.72 -13.79 -45.72
N GLN A 92 -10.08 -13.54 -46.97
CA GLN A 92 -9.83 -14.40 -48.12
C GLN A 92 -8.32 -14.44 -48.39
N HIS A 93 -7.73 -15.64 -48.44
CA HIS A 93 -6.44 -15.87 -49.09
C HIS A 93 -6.65 -16.74 -50.32
N SER A 94 -6.74 -16.07 -51.47
CA SER A 94 -6.60 -16.65 -52.79
C SER A 94 -5.11 -16.85 -53.09
N ASN A 95 -4.65 -18.11 -53.14
CA ASN A 95 -3.38 -18.44 -53.80
C ASN A 95 -3.67 -18.99 -55.19
N GLY A 96 -3.22 -18.25 -56.20
CA GLY A 96 -3.28 -18.62 -57.59
C GLY A 96 -2.09 -19.47 -58.04
N THR A 97 -2.38 -20.24 -59.10
CA THR A 97 -1.52 -20.64 -60.21
C THR A 97 -0.44 -21.72 -60.04
N GLY A 98 -0.63 -22.82 -60.77
CA GLY A 98 0.44 -23.48 -61.54
C GLY A 98 0.60 -24.98 -61.32
N ARG A 99 -0.03 -25.80 -62.18
CA ARG A 99 0.28 -27.22 -62.44
C ARG A 99 0.62 -27.34 -63.95
N PRO A 100 1.19 -28.44 -64.45
CA PRO A 100 2.07 -29.45 -63.84
C PRO A 100 3.53 -29.34 -64.32
#